data_AF-A0A176FUF8-F1
#
_entry.id   AF-A0A176FUF8-F1
#
_cell.length_a   1.000
_cell.length_b   1.000
_cell.length_c   1.000
_cell.angle_alpha   90.00
_cell.angle_beta   90.00
_cell.angle_gamma   90.00
#
_symmetry.space_group_name_H-M   'P 1'
#
loop_
_entity.id
_entity.type
_entity.pdbx_description
1 polymer ?
#
loop_
_entity_poly.entity_id
_entity_poly.type
_entity_poly.pdbx_seq_one_letter_code
_entity_poly.pdbx_strand_id
1 'polypeptide(L)' 'MRLNADAEGEMLTEIATPDTEGRELLTKVADRFGLSARGYHRVLRVARTIADLDGADTIRRPHVAEAVSFRLSAAKES' A
#
# COMPACT_ATOMS: atom_id res chain seq x y z
N MET A 1 2.00 -13.91 -20.25
CA MET A 1 1.04 -13.23 -19.36
C MET A 1 1.80 -12.84 -18.10
N ARG A 2 2.26 -11.58 -17.99
CA ARG A 2 3.06 -11.14 -16.83
C ARG A 2 2.12 -11.04 -15.62
N LEU A 3 2.36 -11.88 -14.63
CA LEU A 3 1.63 -11.90 -13.37
C LEU A 3 2.13 -10.77 -12.47
N ASN A 4 1.26 -10.23 -11.61
CA ASN A 4 1.60 -9.27 -10.55
C ASN A 4 2.72 -9.75 -9.59
N ALA A 5 3.20 -10.98 -9.75
CA ALA A 5 4.31 -11.60 -9.05
C ALA A 5 5.70 -11.06 -9.47
N ASP A 6 5.85 -10.49 -10.68
CA ASP A 6 7.14 -9.99 -11.19
C ASP A 6 7.48 -8.55 -10.77
N ALA A 7 6.71 -7.96 -9.84
CA ALA A 7 7.18 -6.78 -9.12
C ALA A 7 8.21 -7.25 -8.06
N GLU A 8 9.34 -7.74 -8.55
CA GLU A 8 10.45 -8.29 -7.79
C GLU A 8 11.04 -7.22 -6.87
N GLY A 9 10.75 -7.38 -5.57
CA GLY A 9 11.63 -7.16 -4.43
C GLY A 9 12.26 -5.79 -4.21
N GLU A 10 13.06 -5.31 -5.16
CA GLU A 10 13.97 -4.18 -4.97
C GLU A 10 13.38 -2.85 -5.43
N MET A 11 12.56 -2.84 -6.50
CA MET A 11 12.03 -1.60 -7.07
C MET A 11 10.96 -0.91 -6.20
N LEU A 12 10.29 -1.66 -5.32
CA LEU A 12 9.29 -1.10 -4.39
C LEU A 12 9.92 -0.39 -3.19
N THR A 13 11.13 -0.79 -2.79
CA THR A 13 11.75 -0.26 -1.58
C THR A 13 12.29 1.16 -1.80
N GLU A 14 12.76 1.48 -3.02
CA GLU A 14 13.19 2.84 -3.36
C GLU A 14 12.03 3.79 -3.73
N ILE A 15 10.92 3.29 -4.29
CA ILE A 15 9.87 4.16 -4.87
C ILE A 15 8.64 4.33 -3.95
N ALA A 16 8.39 3.39 -3.02
CA ALA A 16 7.15 3.35 -2.23
C ALA A 16 7.35 3.74 -0.76
N THR A 17 8.06 4.83 -0.49
CA THR A 17 8.15 5.40 0.87
C THR A 17 7.00 6.39 1.08
N PRO A 18 6.03 6.13 1.97
CA PRO A 18 5.00 7.11 2.31
C PRO A 18 5.58 8.28 3.08
N ASP A 19 4.86 9.40 3.08
CA ASP A 19 5.08 10.47 4.03
C ASP A 19 4.91 10.00 5.49
N THR A 20 5.28 10.83 6.45
CA THR A 20 5.21 10.49 7.88
C THR A 20 3.79 10.11 8.29
N GLU A 21 2.79 10.84 7.82
CA GLU A 21 1.39 10.56 8.13
C GLU A 21 0.89 9.23 7.52
N GLY A 22 1.29 8.92 6.29
CA GLY A 22 0.98 7.67 5.62
C GLY A 22 1.62 6.47 6.31
N ARG A 23 2.87 6.61 6.78
CA ARG A 23 3.54 5.58 7.60
C ARG A 23 2.81 5.35 8.90
N GLU A 24 2.45 6.40 9.64
CA GLU A 24 1.71 6.28 10.88
C GLU A 24 0.35 5.59 10.69
N LEU A 25 -0.37 5.95 9.62
CA LEU A 25 -1.63 5.30 9.29
C LEU A 25 -1.43 3.81 9.01
N LEU A 26 -0.41 3.47 8.23
CA LEU A 26 -0.12 2.10 7.87
C LEU A 26 0.26 1.24 9.09
N THR A 27 1.04 1.78 10.02
CA THR A 27 1.35 1.15 11.31
C THR A 27 0.09 0.94 12.14
N LYS A 28 -0.74 1.98 12.32
CA LYS A 28 -2.01 1.88 13.06
C LYS A 28 -2.95 0.81 12.48
N VAL A 29 -3.02 0.72 11.15
CA VAL A 29 -3.81 -0.31 10.46
C VAL A 29 -3.17 -1.69 10.66
N ALA A 30 -1.86 -1.80 10.59
CA ALA A 30 -1.16 -3.06 10.82
C ALA A 30 -1.42 -3.63 12.22
N ASP A 31 -1.32 -2.78 13.25
CA ASP A 31 -1.57 -3.16 14.64
C ASP A 31 -3.04 -3.51 14.87
N ARG A 32 -3.97 -2.72 14.29
CA ARG A 32 -5.41 -2.90 14.50
C ARG A 32 -6.00 -4.12 13.78
N PHE A 33 -5.54 -4.39 12.56
CA PHE A 33 -6.10 -5.42 11.69
C PHE A 33 -5.18 -6.64 11.51
N GLY A 34 -4.06 -6.70 12.24
CA GLY A 34 -3.11 -7.81 12.17
C GLY A 34 -2.50 -7.99 10.78
N LEU A 35 -2.07 -6.90 10.14
CA LEU A 35 -1.48 -6.99 8.80
C LEU A 35 -0.17 -7.77 8.86
N SER A 36 -0.12 -8.91 8.16
CA SER A 36 1.15 -9.59 7.89
C SER A 36 2.07 -8.70 7.04
N ALA A 37 3.38 -8.95 7.07
CA ALA A 37 4.35 -8.24 6.24
C ALA A 37 3.97 -8.24 4.75
N ARG A 38 3.48 -9.39 4.23
CA ARG A 38 2.95 -9.48 2.86
C ARG A 38 1.73 -8.58 2.65
N GLY A 39 0.86 -8.51 3.65
CA GLY A 39 -0.27 -7.61 3.67
C GLY A 39 0.14 -6.14 3.61
N TYR A 40 1.14 -5.75 4.40
CA TYR A 40 1.69 -4.40 4.42
C TYR A 40 2.24 -4.00 3.03
N HIS A 41 3.04 -4.88 2.42
CA HIS A 41 3.61 -4.64 1.08
C HIS A 41 2.52 -4.50 0.01
N ARG A 42 1.44 -5.29 0.08
CA ARG A 42 0.33 -5.18 -0.86
C ARG A 42 -0.37 -3.81 -0.77
N VAL A 43 -0.55 -3.28 0.44
CA VAL A 43 -1.13 -1.95 0.63
C VAL A 43 -0.21 -0.88 0.04
N LEU A 44 1.09 -0.96 0.28
CA LEU A 44 2.05 -0.02 -0.30
C LEU A 44 2.04 -0.02 -1.84
N ARG A 45 1.96 -1.20 -2.47
CA ARG A 45 1.84 -1.31 -3.93
C ARG A 45 0.62 -0.58 -4.48
N VAL A 46 -0.54 -0.81 -3.86
CA VAL A 46 -1.78 -0.15 -4.26
C VAL A 46 -1.70 1.36 -4.01
N ALA A 47 -1.17 1.78 -2.86
CA ALA A 47 -0.97 3.19 -2.54
C ALA A 47 -0.03 3.89 -3.52
N ARG A 48 1.01 3.20 -4.02
CA ARG A 48 1.88 3.73 -5.08
C ARG A 48 1.11 3.92 -6.38
N THR A 49 0.34 2.93 -6.82
CA THR A 49 -0.49 3.07 -8.01
C THR A 49 -1.48 4.23 -7.89
N ILE A 50 -2.10 4.43 -6.74
CA ILE A 50 -3.00 5.57 -6.49
C ILE A 50 -2.24 6.89 -6.58
N ALA A 51 -1.05 6.97 -5.98
CA ALA A 51 -0.19 8.15 -6.07
C ALA A 51 0.21 8.47 -7.52
N ASP A 52 0.56 7.45 -8.31
CA ASP A 52 0.89 7.59 -9.73
C ASP A 52 -0.29 8.12 -10.54
N LEU A 53 -1.51 7.65 -10.25
CA LEU A 53 -2.74 8.12 -10.88
C LEU A 53 -3.10 9.57 -10.49
N ASP A 54 -2.77 9.98 -9.26
CA ASP A 54 -2.92 11.35 -8.76
C ASP A 54 -1.79 12.29 -9.25
N GLY A 55 -0.80 11.76 -9.97
CA GLY A 55 0.37 12.52 -10.41
C GLY A 55 1.28 12.97 -9.25
N ALA A 56 1.22 12.28 -8.12
CA ALA A 56 1.98 12.61 -6.93
C ALA A 56 3.31 11.85 -6.87
N ASP A 57 4.42 12.58 -6.70
CA ASP A 57 5.75 11.98 -6.59
C ASP A 57 5.91 11.10 -5.34
N THR A 58 5.21 11.48 -4.26
CA THR A 58 5.27 10.80 -2.95
C THR A 58 3.93 10.17 -2.59
N ILE A 59 3.98 9.00 -1.94
CA ILE A 59 2.78 8.38 -1.37
C ILE A 59 2.35 9.19 -0.14
N ARG A 60 1.17 9.79 -0.21
CA ARG A 60 0.58 10.57 0.89
C ARG A 60 -0.43 9.74 1.67
N ARG A 61 -0.75 10.20 2.89
CA ARG A 61 -1.81 9.59 3.71
C ARG A 61 -3.12 9.27 2.96
N PRO A 62 -3.68 10.11 2.07
CA PRO A 62 -4.90 9.78 1.34
C PRO A 62 -4.75 8.52 0.48
N HIS A 63 -3.62 8.36 -0.21
CA HIS A 63 -3.36 7.18 -1.05
C HIS A 63 -3.26 5.91 -0.21
N VAL A 64 -2.66 6.00 0.98
CA VAL A 64 -2.59 4.88 1.94
C VAL A 64 -3.98 4.53 2.46
N ALA A 65 -4.78 5.52 2.84
CA ALA A 65 -6.13 5.30 3.35
C ALA A 65 -7.02 4.58 2.34
N GLU A 66 -6.95 5.00 1.08
CA GLU A 66 -7.69 4.38 -0.01
C GLU A 66 -7.20 2.95 -0.29
N ALA A 67 -5.89 2.73 -0.34
CA ALA A 67 -5.30 1.39 -0.50
C ALA A 67 -5.71 0.41 0.62
N VAL A 68 -5.76 0.90 1.87
CA VAL A 68 -6.24 0.11 3.01
C VAL A 68 -7.71 -0.24 2.84
N SER A 69 -8.55 0.73 2.44
CA SER A 69 -9.98 0.51 2.20
C SER A 69 -10.21 -0.61 1.17
N PHE A 70 -9.53 -0.55 0.02
CA PHE A 70 -9.60 -1.60 -1.00
C PHE A 70 -9.24 -2.99 -0.45
N ARG A 71 -8.21 -3.07 0.38
CA ARG A 71 -7.74 -4.34 0.95
C ARG A 71 -8.71 -4.90 1.99
N LEU A 72 -9.32 -4.06 2.82
CA LEU A 72 -10.31 -4.49 3.80
C LEU A 72 -11.63 -4.91 3.14
N SER A 73 -12.03 -4.25 2.07
CA SER A 73 -13.20 -4.66 1.27
C SER A 73 -12.96 -6.00 0.59
N ALA A 74 -11.80 -6.21 -0.04
CA ALA A 74 -11.45 -7.50 -0.65
C ALA A 74 -11.38 -8.66 0.36
N ALA A 75 -11.05 -8.40 1.63
CA ALA A 75 -11.03 -9.40 2.69
C ALA A 75 -12.43 -9.76 3.23
N LYS A 76 -13.44 -8.90 3.02
CA LYS A 76 -14.83 -9.17 3.44
C LYS A 76 -15.60 -10.07 2.46
N GLU A 77 -15.06 -10.27 1.26
CA GLU A 77 -15.66 -11.07 0.19
C GLU A 77 -15.03 -12.47 0.07
N SER A 78 -14.14 -12.86 1.01
CA SER A 78 -13.42 -14.14 1.03
C SER A 78 -13.90 -15.08 2.14
#